data_AF-A0A812KBB0-F1
#
_entry.id   AF-A0A812KBB0-F1
#
_cell.length_a   1.000
_cell.length_b   1.000
_cell.length_c   1.000
_cell.angle_alpha   90.00
_cell.angle_beta   90.00
_cell.angle_gamma   90.00
#
_symmetry.space_group_name_H-M   'P 1'
#
loop_
_entity.id
_entity.type
_entity.pdbx_description
1 polymer ?
#
loop_
_entity_poly.entity_id
_entity_poly.type
_entity_poly.pdbx_seq_one_letter_code
_entity_poly.pdbx_strand_id
1 'polypeptide(L)' 'DTKLNKFLWSNGIRNVPRRVRVRLSRKRSEDEDAKEKMFTLVQHVPVESFKGLETENVRDE' A
#
# COMPACT_ATOMS: atom_id res chain seq x y z
N ASP A 1 6.16 -1.65 -3.60
CA ASP A 1 5.91 -3.02 -3.12
C ASP A 1 5.43 -3.89 -4.29
N THR A 2 6.15 -4.95 -4.62
CA THR A 2 5.72 -5.86 -5.70
C THR A 2 4.55 -6.75 -5.27
N LYS A 3 4.35 -6.96 -3.96
CA LYS A 3 3.25 -7.78 -3.43
C LYS A 3 1.89 -7.13 -3.68
N LEU A 4 1.77 -5.82 -3.46
CA LEU A 4 0.57 -5.07 -3.82
C LEU A 4 0.22 -5.19 -5.29
N ASN A 5 1.20 -5.04 -6.19
CA ASN A 5 0.96 -5.19 -7.61
C ASN A 5 0.49 -6.62 -7.95
N LYS A 6 1.15 -7.64 -7.40
CA LYS A 6 0.73 -9.04 -7.59
C LYS A 6 -0.69 -9.30 -7.08
N PHE A 7 -1.09 -8.70 -5.95
CA PHE A 7 -2.45 -8.82 -5.42
C PHE A 7 -3.50 -8.14 -6.31
N LEU A 8 -3.21 -6.93 -6.79
CA LEU A 8 -4.13 -6.20 -7.68
C LEU A 8 -4.42 -6.98 -8.96
N TRP A 9 -3.39 -7.64 -9.51
CA TRP A 9 -3.49 -8.40 -10.76
C TRP A 9 -3.73 -9.90 -10.58
N SER A 10 -3.96 -10.40 -9.35
CA SER A 10 -4.08 -11.83 -9.08
C SER A 10 -5.27 -12.49 -9.79
N ASN A 11 -6.34 -11.71 -10.03
CA ASN A 11 -7.55 -12.15 -10.71
C ASN A 11 -7.60 -11.70 -12.20
N GLY A 12 -6.49 -11.16 -12.71
CA GLY A 12 -6.39 -10.61 -14.06
C GLY A 12 -7.06 -9.24 -14.24
N ILE A 13 -6.95 -8.69 -15.45
CA ILE A 13 -7.32 -7.30 -15.76
C ILE A 13 -8.81 -6.99 -15.63
N ARG A 14 -9.69 -7.98 -15.83
CA ARG A 14 -11.14 -7.79 -15.81
C ARG A 14 -11.75 -7.88 -14.41
N ASN A 15 -11.06 -8.50 -13.45
CA ASN A 15 -11.62 -8.85 -12.14
C ASN A 15 -10.77 -8.34 -10.97
N VAL A 16 -10.30 -7.08 -11.06
CA VAL A 16 -9.50 -6.44 -10.00
C VAL A 16 -10.28 -6.43 -8.66
N PRO A 17 -9.63 -6.70 -7.51
CA PRO A 17 -10.29 -6.66 -6.21
C PRO A 17 -11.02 -5.32 -5.95
N ARG A 18 -12.26 -5.39 -5.47
CA ARG A 18 -13.08 -4.19 -5.18
C ARG A 18 -12.62 -3.41 -3.94
N ARG A 19 -11.93 -4.08 -3.02
CA ARG A 19 -11.36 -3.50 -1.80
C ARG A 19 -9.97 -4.07 -1.58
N VAL A 20 -9.05 -3.22 -1.12
CA VAL A 20 -7.66 -3.57 -0.83
C VAL A 20 -7.28 -2.88 0.48
N ARG A 21 -6.70 -3.62 1.43
CA ARG A 21 -6.15 -3.04 2.66
C ARG A 21 -4.68 -2.76 2.39
N VAL A 22 -4.28 -1.52 2.64
CA VAL A 22 -2.92 -1.05 2.38
C VAL A 22 -2.34 -0.39 3.63
N ARG A 23 -1.03 -0.51 3.78
CA ARG A 23 -0.24 0.28 4.72
C ARG A 23 0.50 1.36 3.93
N LEU A 24 0.38 2.59 4.40
CA LEU A 24 1.03 3.77 3.83
C LEU A 24 2.15 4.20 4.77
N SER A 25 3.38 4.28 4.27
CA SER A 25 4.53 4.76 5.04
C SER A 25 5.17 5.93 4.33
N ARG A 26 5.15 7.11 4.94
CA ARG A 26 5.82 8.30 4.39
C ARG A 26 7.29 8.29 4.80
N LYS A 27 8.19 8.23 3.82
CA LYS A 27 9.65 8.16 4.03
C LYS A 27 10.34 9.35 3.38
N ARG A 28 11.49 9.74 3.92
CA ARG A 28 12.37 10.73 3.28
C ARG A 28 13.09 10.05 2.10
N SER A 29 13.17 10.76 0.98
CA SER A 29 13.95 10.31 -0.17
C SER A 29 15.45 10.43 0.14
N GLU A 30 16.22 9.41 -0.23
CA GLU A 30 17.69 9.43 -0.17
C GLU A 30 18.32 9.86 -1.50
N ASP A 31 17.51 9.96 -2.56
CA ASP A 31 17.94 10.44 -3.87
C ASP A 31 18.10 11.96 -3.85
N GLU A 32 19.34 12.42 -4.05
CA GLU A 32 19.72 13.85 -4.02
C GLU A 32 19.14 14.63 -5.21
N ASP A 33 18.83 13.96 -6.31
CA ASP A 33 18.24 14.56 -7.52
C ASP A 33 16.70 14.51 -7.50
N ALA A 34 16.09 13.95 -6.45
CA ALA A 34 14.64 13.86 -6.34
C ALA A 34 14.02 15.25 -6.21
N LYS A 35 13.06 15.56 -7.10
CA LYS A 35 12.25 16.80 -7.04
C LYS A 35 11.55 16.98 -5.69
N GLU A 36 11.11 15.87 -5.09
CA GLU A 36 10.39 15.85 -3.81
C GLU A 36 11.22 15.15 -2.72
N LYS A 37 11.29 15.77 -1.54
CA LYS A 37 12.08 15.26 -0.40
C LYS A 37 11.47 14.03 0.28
N MET A 38 10.24 13.67 -0.05
CA MET A 38 9.51 12.57 0.60
C MET A 38 8.74 11.76 -0.43
N PHE A 39 8.62 10.47 -0.18
CA PHE A 39 7.77 9.56 -0.95
C PHE A 39 6.90 8.73 -0.01
N THR A 40 5.80 8.19 -0.54
CA THR A 40 4.91 7.30 0.20
C THR A 40 5.07 5.89 -0.32
N LEU A 41 5.60 5.00 0.52
CA LEU A 41 5.64 3.57 0.24
C LEU A 41 4.28 2.97 0.58
N VAL A 42 3.61 2.40 -0.43
CA VAL A 42 2.35 1.67 -0.28
C VAL A 42 2.65 0.17 -0.29
N GLN A 43 2.13 -0.54 0.71
CA GLN A 43 2.29 -1.99 0.87
C GLN A 43 0.94 -2.69 1.04
N HIS A 44 0.80 -3.89 0.50
CA HIS A 44 -0.40 -4.70 0.71
C HIS A 44 -0.44 -5.31 2.11
N VAL A 45 -1.60 -5.23 2.77
CA VAL A 45 -1.86 -5.88 4.05
C VAL A 45 -2.89 -6.99 3.81
N PRO A 46 -2.52 -8.27 3.90
CA PRO A 46 -3.48 -9.36 3.76
C PRO A 46 -4.44 -9.35 4.95
N VAL A 47 -5.74 -9.29 4.65
CA VAL A 47 -6.82 -9.36 5.64
C VAL A 47 -7.87 -10.35 5.16
N GLU A 48 -8.46 -11.11 6.08
CA GLU A 48 -9.52 -12.08 5.76
C GLU A 48 -10.85 -11.38 5.46
N SER A 49 -11.13 -10.26 6.14
CA SER A 49 -12.35 -9.48 5.96
C SER A 49 -12.08 -7.98 6.06
N PHE A 50 -12.82 -7.19 5.28
CA PHE A 50 -12.79 -5.72 5.33
C PHE A 50 -13.83 -5.14 6.29
N LYS A 51 -14.68 -5.97 6.91
CA LYS A 51 -15.77 -5.49 7.75
C LYS A 51 -15.22 -4.95 9.07
N GLY A 52 -15.62 -3.73 9.43
CA GLY A 52 -15.21 -3.08 10.68
C GLY A 52 -13.78 -2.55 10.70
N LEU A 53 -13.06 -2.62 9.58
CA LEU A 53 -11.72 -2.03 9.47
C LEU A 53 -11.82 -0.58 9.00
N GLU A 54 -11.35 0.33 9.84
CA GLU A 54 -11.29 1.77 9.53
C GLU A 54 -9.86 2.22 9.29
N THR A 55 -9.68 3.47 8.86
CA THR A 55 -8.35 4.06 8.70
C THR A 55 -7.75 4.31 10.08
N GLU A 56 -6.55 3.80 10.30
CA GLU A 56 -5.84 3.95 11.56
C GLU A 56 -4.41 4.45 11.32
N ASN A 57 -3.89 5.22 12.27
CA ASN A 57 -2.50 5.63 12.26
C ASN A 57 -1.65 4.49 12.82
N VAL A 58 -0.81 3.91 11.97
CA VAL A 58 0.15 2.88 12.38
C VAL A 58 1.37 3.57 13.00
N ARG A 59 1.74 3.19 14.21
CA ARG A 59 3.02 3.57 14.81
C ARG A 59 4.06 2.54 14.39
N ASP A 60 5.19 3.00 13.87
CA ASP A 60 6.37 2.16 13.75
C ASP A 60 6.94 2.03 15.18
N GLU A 61 7.00 0.80 15.73
CA GLU A 61 7.81 0.50 16.91
C GLU A 61 9.30 0.57 16.57
#